data_AF-A0A0B8PQZ7-F1
#
_entry.id   AF-A0A0B8PQZ7-F1
#
_cell.length_a   1.000
_cell.length_b   1.000
_cell.length_c   1.000
_cell.angle_alpha   90.00
_cell.angle_beta   90.00
_cell.angle_gamma   90.00
#
_symmetry.space_group_name_H-M   'P 1'
#
loop_
_entity.id
_entity.type
_entity.pdbx_description
1 polymer ?
#
loop_
_entity_poly.entity_id
_entity_poly.type
_entity_poly.pdbx_seq_one_letter_code
_entity_poly.pdbx_strand_id
1 'polypeptide(L)'
;MTISLVHYNPDTGVSASITATGGPSVGGYVNHSWRNLGACATQGLYTNPWYAEFAKQKLAEGLSASQIIEKIKTEDRNHAQRQCMIVDAQGKVAC
;
A
#
# COMPACT_ATOMS: atom_id res chain seq x y z
N MET A 1 -10.34 -11.01 -10.36
CA MET A 1 -10.96 -10.18 -9.32
C MET A 1 -10.03 -10.13 -8.11
N THR A 2 -9.73 -8.95 -7.58
CA THR A 2 -8.90 -8.75 -6.38
C THR A 2 -9.55 -7.69 -5.50
N ILE A 3 -9.68 -7.97 -4.20
CA ILE A 3 -10.23 -7.05 -3.20
C ILE A 3 -9.28 -7.05 -1.99
N SER A 4 -8.93 -5.86 -1.53
CA SER A 4 -8.00 -5.66 -0.42
C SER A 4 -8.58 -4.69 0.61
N LEU A 5 -8.23 -4.89 1.87
CA LEU A 5 -8.52 -3.99 2.97
C LEU A 5 -7.23 -3.75 3.75
N VAL A 6 -6.96 -2.48 4.06
CA VAL A 6 -5.87 -2.06 4.94
C VAL A 6 -6.45 -1.34 6.15
N HIS A 7 -5.81 -1.53 7.30
CA HIS A 7 -6.18 -0.88 8.54
C HIS A 7 -4.92 -0.43 9.28
N TYR A 8 -5.02 0.70 9.97
CA TYR A 8 -4.03 1.18 10.90
C TYR A 8 -4.74 1.70 12.15
N ASN A 9 -4.24 1.30 13.32
CA ASN A 9 -4.68 1.81 14.61
C ASN A 9 -3.60 2.76 15.18
N PRO A 10 -3.84 4.09 15.20
CA PRO A 10 -2.89 5.07 15.71
C PRO A 10 -2.55 4.93 17.20
N ASP A 11 -3.49 4.45 18.01
CA ASP A 11 -3.30 4.34 19.47
C ASP A 11 -2.33 3.21 19.84
N THR A 12 -2.25 2.17 19.01
CA THR A 12 -1.42 0.96 19.26
C THR A 12 -0.26 0.78 18.29
N GLY A 13 -0.26 1.55 17.20
CA GLY A 13 0.68 1.43 16.09
C GLY A 13 0.52 0.15 15.27
N VAL A 14 -0.57 -0.60 15.45
CA VAL A 14 -0.81 -1.86 14.75
C VAL A 14 -1.36 -1.58 13.34
N SER A 15 -0.72 -2.17 12.35
CA SER A 15 -1.21 -2.24 10.97
C SER A 15 -1.63 -3.66 10.61
N ALA A 16 -2.66 -3.77 9.79
CA ALA A 16 -3.12 -5.03 9.24
C ALA A 16 -3.58 -4.84 7.80
N SER A 17 -3.41 -5.89 6.99
CA SER A 17 -3.94 -5.95 5.65
C SER A 17 -4.46 -7.36 5.37
N ILE A 18 -5.56 -7.43 4.61
CA ILE A 18 -6.14 -8.67 4.11
C ILE A 18 -6.46 -8.49 2.63
N THR A 19 -6.26 -9.54 1.84
CA THR A 19 -6.56 -9.53 0.41
C THR A 19 -7.13 -10.87 -0.01
N ALA A 20 -8.15 -10.84 -0.87
CA ALA A 20 -8.65 -11.99 -1.60
C ALA A 20 -8.51 -11.75 -3.11
N THR A 21 -8.09 -12.77 -3.86
CA THR A 21 -8.02 -12.72 -5.33
C THR A 21 -8.26 -14.11 -5.92
N GLY A 22 -8.60 -14.15 -7.21
CA GLY A 22 -8.66 -15.39 -7.99
C GLY A 22 -7.30 -15.88 -8.51
N GLY A 23 -6.23 -15.09 -8.33
CA GLY A 23 -4.85 -15.48 -8.67
C GLY A 23 -4.10 -16.19 -7.52
N PRO A 24 -2.95 -16.82 -7.81
CA PRO A 24 -2.13 -17.48 -6.81
C PRO A 24 -1.33 -16.48 -5.93
N SER A 25 -0.90 -16.95 -4.76
CA SER A 25 0.15 -16.31 -3.93
C SER A 25 -0.11 -14.88 -3.48
N VAL A 26 -1.38 -14.48 -3.34
CA VAL A 26 -1.76 -13.10 -3.00
C VAL A 26 -1.16 -12.57 -1.70
N GLY A 27 -0.97 -13.45 -0.71
CA GLY A 27 -0.35 -13.10 0.56
C GLY A 27 1.06 -12.53 0.41
N GLY A 28 1.83 -13.00 -0.57
CA GLY A 28 3.21 -12.54 -0.80
C GLY A 28 3.33 -11.30 -1.68
N TYR A 29 2.36 -11.06 -2.57
CA TYR A 29 2.44 -9.95 -3.53
C TYR A 29 1.75 -8.68 -3.03
N VAL A 30 0.57 -8.82 -2.42
CA VAL A 30 -0.33 -7.67 -2.23
C VAL A 30 -0.23 -7.07 -0.84
N ASN A 31 -0.17 -7.89 0.21
CA ASN A 31 -0.33 -7.42 1.60
C ASN A 31 0.99 -6.97 2.20
N HIS A 32 1.08 -5.69 2.59
CA HIS A 32 2.24 -5.15 3.29
C HIS A 32 1.80 -4.32 4.50
N SER A 33 2.27 -4.68 5.68
CA SER A 33 1.91 -4.00 6.93
C SER A 33 3.14 -3.84 7.81
N TRP A 34 3.34 -2.61 8.30
CA TRP A 34 4.51 -2.25 9.11
C TRP A 34 4.05 -1.54 10.38
N ARG A 35 4.52 -2.03 11.54
CA ARG A 35 4.17 -1.44 12.83
C ARG A 35 4.66 0.00 12.92
N ASN A 36 3.84 0.89 13.48
CA ASN A 36 4.08 2.33 13.66
C ASN A 36 4.25 3.16 12.37
N LEU A 37 4.19 2.55 11.19
CA LEU A 37 4.38 3.25 9.91
C LEU A 37 3.09 3.29 9.08
N GLY A 38 2.35 2.19 9.03
CA GLY A 38 1.17 2.07 8.18
C GLY A 38 1.11 0.74 7.43
N ALA A 39 0.39 0.73 6.30
CA ALA A 39 0.27 -0.42 5.42
C ALA A 39 0.13 0.00 3.95
N CYS A 40 0.43 -0.93 3.06
CA CYS A 40 0.31 -0.78 1.62
C CYS A 40 -0.30 -2.05 1.01
N ALA A 41 -1.23 -1.87 0.07
CA ALA A 41 -1.72 -2.92 -0.81
C ALA A 41 -1.42 -2.54 -2.26
N THR A 42 -0.55 -3.31 -2.93
CA THR A 42 -0.25 -3.15 -4.36
C THR A 42 -0.88 -4.28 -5.17
N GLN A 43 -1.66 -3.93 -6.18
CA GLN A 43 -2.46 -4.86 -6.99
C GLN A 43 -2.71 -4.30 -8.39
N GLY A 44 -3.68 -4.84 -9.12
CA GLY A 44 -4.10 -4.37 -10.45
C GLY A 44 -3.80 -5.39 -11.55
N LEU A 45 -3.82 -4.94 -12.82
CA LEU A 45 -3.54 -5.82 -13.96
C LEU A 45 -2.09 -6.32 -13.90
N TYR A 46 -1.15 -5.43 -13.55
CA TYR A 46 0.24 -5.77 -13.29
C TYR A 46 0.66 -5.30 -11.89
N THR A 47 0.78 -6.24 -10.96
CA THR A 47 1.24 -5.91 -9.59
C THR A 47 2.70 -5.44 -9.63
N ASN A 48 3.03 -4.35 -8.93
CA ASN A 48 4.40 -3.88 -8.81
C ASN A 48 4.91 -4.12 -7.38
N PRO A 49 5.72 -5.16 -7.14
CA PRO A 49 6.22 -5.44 -5.79
C PRO A 49 7.07 -4.29 -5.21
N TRP A 50 7.62 -3.41 -6.07
CA TRP A 50 8.44 -2.28 -5.62
C TRP A 50 7.65 -1.13 -5.01
N TYR A 51 6.34 -1.03 -5.24
CA TYR A 51 5.50 -0.01 -4.59
C TYR A 51 5.47 -0.18 -3.07
N ALA A 52 5.54 -1.42 -2.57
CA ALA A 52 5.55 -1.67 -1.15
C ALA A 52 6.82 -1.13 -0.47
N GLU A 53 8.00 -1.44 -1.02
CA GLU A 53 9.26 -0.96 -0.46
C GLU A 53 9.40 0.55 -0.60
N PHE A 54 8.98 1.12 -1.74
CA PHE A 54 8.91 2.57 -1.91
C PHE A 54 8.01 3.23 -0.86
N ALA A 55 6.79 2.72 -0.69
CA ALA A 55 5.85 3.25 0.30
C ALA A 55 6.40 3.15 1.72
N LYS A 56 7.02 2.02 2.08
CA LYS A 56 7.66 1.83 3.40
C LYS A 56 8.73 2.89 3.67
N GLN A 57 9.61 3.14 2.70
CA GLN A 57 10.66 4.16 2.83
C GLN A 57 10.06 5.55 2.98
N LYS A 58 9.04 5.90 2.19
CA LYS A 58 8.39 7.21 2.26
C LYS A 58 7.57 7.43 3.52
N LEU A 59 6.90 6.39 4.02
CA LEU A 59 6.25 6.43 5.33
C LEU A 59 7.27 6.63 6.46
N ALA A 60 8.44 5.98 6.39
CA ALA A 60 9.52 6.18 7.35
C ALA A 60 10.13 7.60 7.28
N GLU A 61 10.12 8.24 6.11
CA GLU A 61 10.47 9.65 5.91
C GLU A 61 9.37 10.63 6.39
N GLY A 62 8.20 10.13 6.82
CA GLY A 62 7.09 10.93 7.33
C GLY A 62 6.15 11.49 6.26
N LEU A 63 6.20 10.99 5.02
CA LEU A 63 5.24 11.38 3.98
C LEU A 63 3.85 10.79 4.27
N SER A 64 2.82 11.59 3.99
CA SER A 64 1.43 11.14 4.05
C SER A 64 1.09 10.19 2.90
N ALA A 65 0.05 9.36 3.08
CA ALA A 65 -0.41 8.42 2.05
C ALA A 65 -0.64 9.12 0.69
N SER A 66 -1.28 10.29 0.68
CA SER A 66 -1.55 11.04 -0.55
C SER A 66 -0.29 11.51 -1.27
N GLN A 67 0.73 11.99 -0.53
CA GLN A 67 2.00 12.39 -1.13
C GLN A 67 2.70 11.21 -1.80
N ILE A 68 2.63 10.02 -1.19
CA ILE A 68 3.24 8.81 -1.74
C ILE A 68 2.52 8.35 -3.00
N ILE A 69 1.18 8.36 -3.01
CA ILE A 69 0.39 8.03 -4.21
C ILE A 69 0.69 8.98 -5.36
N GLU A 70 0.76 10.29 -5.11
CA GLU A 70 1.11 11.25 -6.16
C GLU A 70 2.51 11.00 -6.71
N LYS A 71 3.48 10.69 -5.84
CA LYS A 71 4.82 10.28 -6.28
C LYS A 71 4.79 9.05 -7.19
N ILE A 72 4.06 8.01 -6.79
CA ILE A 72 3.88 6.79 -7.60
C ILE A 72 3.32 7.14 -8.98
N LYS A 73 2.28 7.98 -9.07
CA LYS A 73 1.68 8.40 -10.34
C LYS A 73 2.68 9.19 -11.21
N THR A 74 3.51 10.02 -10.60
CA THR A 74 4.52 10.81 -11.34
C THR A 74 5.72 9.99 -11.80
N GLU A 75 6.13 8.97 -11.04
CA GLU A 75 7.36 8.22 -11.27
C GLU A 75 7.14 6.94 -12.10
N ASP A 76 5.94 6.33 -12.05
CA ASP A 76 5.59 5.16 -12.87
C ASP A 76 4.65 5.54 -14.03
N ARG A 77 5.21 5.58 -15.25
CA ARG A 77 4.44 5.84 -16.49
C ARG A 77 3.29 4.85 -16.73
N ASN A 78 3.37 3.65 -16.16
CA ASN A 78 2.35 2.61 -16.29
C ASN A 78 1.46 2.50 -15.04
N HIS A 79 1.45 3.50 -14.14
CA HIS A 79 0.66 3.46 -12.91
C HIS A 79 -0.83 3.15 -13.16
N ALA A 80 -1.39 3.58 -14.31
CA ALA A 80 -2.78 3.32 -14.69
C ALA A 80 -3.10 1.83 -14.92
N GLN A 81 -2.10 0.98 -15.13
CA GLN A 81 -2.27 -0.48 -15.23
C GLN A 81 -2.19 -1.19 -13.87
N ARG A 82 -2.01 -0.41 -12.80
CA ARG A 82 -1.77 -0.87 -11.44
C ARG A 82 -2.73 -0.18 -10.49
N GLN A 83 -2.80 -0.70 -9.27
CA GLN A 83 -3.56 -0.12 -8.17
C GLN A 83 -2.69 -0.18 -6.93
N CYS A 84 -2.71 0.88 -6.14
CA CYS A 84 -1.99 0.98 -4.87
C CYS A 84 -2.92 1.63 -3.85
N MET A 85 -2.95 1.10 -2.64
CA MET A 85 -3.65 1.72 -1.52
C MET A 85 -2.65 1.83 -0.37
N ILE A 86 -2.56 3.00 0.25
CA ILE A 86 -1.66 3.25 1.38
C ILE A 86 -2.48 3.82 2.54
N VAL A 87 -2.22 3.32 3.74
CA VAL A 87 -2.64 3.95 5.00
C VAL A 87 -1.40 4.39 5.76
N ASP A 88 -1.34 5.66 6.17
CA ASP A 88 -0.21 6.22 6.92
C ASP A 88 -0.37 6.07 8.44
N ALA A 89 0.66 6.50 9.18
CA ALA A 89 0.71 6.43 10.64
C ALA A 89 -0.32 7.34 11.34
N GLN A 90 -1.07 8.17 10.61
CA GLN A 90 -2.20 8.94 11.13
C GLN A 90 -3.54 8.29 10.78
N GLY A 91 -3.53 7.11 10.16
CA GLY A 91 -4.72 6.41 9.69
C GLY A 91 -5.34 7.02 8.44
N LYS A 92 -4.66 7.96 7.75
CA LYS A 92 -5.17 8.53 6.50
C LYS A 92 -4.86 7.61 5.33
N VAL A 93 -5.82 7.51 4.43
CA VAL A 93 -5.79 6.56 3.30
C VAL A 93 -5.76 7.32 1.98
N ALA A 94 -4.97 6.82 1.02
CA ALA A 94 -4.97 7.27 -0.36
C ALA A 94 -4.83 6.10 -1.33
N CYS A 95 -5.39 6.26 -2.54
CA CYS A 95 -5.33 5.29 -3.64
C CYS A 95 -5.00 5.98 -4.98
#